data_AF-A0AB34PZR2-F1
#
_entry.id   AF-A0AB34PZR2-F1
#
_cell.length_a   1.000
_cell.length_b   1.000
_cell.length_c   1.000
_cell.angle_alpha   90.00
_cell.angle_beta   90.00
_cell.angle_gamma   90.00
#
_symmetry.space_group_name_H-M   'P 1'
#
loop_
_entity.id
_entity.type
_entity.pdbx_description
1 polymer ?
#
loop_
_entity_poly.entity_id
_entity_poly.type
_entity_poly.pdbx_seq_one_letter_code
_entity_poly.pdbx_strand_id
1 'polypeptide(L)'
;MSTPSEYKLPEYTVKDYASFALAGAIGCGATHGAMTPIDVVKTRIQLEPTVYNKGMLGSFKQVIKSEGAGALLTGLGPTILGYSLQGAFKFGGYELFKKTFIEYLGYDTAKQYKDSIYIGSSALAEFFADIALCPLEATRIRLVSQPTFANGLIGGFSRILKEEGVGSFYNGFTPILFKQIPYNIAKFLVFERANEAIYNAIPTPKVDLSTAAHTAVNLGAGIIAGCAAAIVSQPADTLLSKVNKTKKAPGQSTVGLLIQLAKQLGVSGSFAGLPTRLVMVGTLTSLQFTIYGSLKKALNCPPAVAL
;
A
#
# COMPACT_ATOMS: atom_id res chain seq x y z
N MET A 1 -10.90 -18.08 42.88
CA MET A 1 -10.88 -16.91 41.97
C MET A 1 -9.42 -16.66 41.60
N SER A 2 -9.00 -17.16 40.45
CA SER A 2 -7.68 -16.88 39.89
C SER A 2 -7.65 -15.41 39.47
N THR A 3 -6.71 -14.63 39.99
CA THR A 3 -6.39 -13.28 39.49
C THR A 3 -6.21 -13.33 37.97
N PRO A 4 -6.79 -12.39 37.20
CA PRO A 4 -6.49 -12.30 35.77
C PRO A 4 -4.97 -12.12 35.63
N SER A 5 -4.31 -12.97 34.84
CA SER A 5 -2.91 -12.75 34.51
C SER A 5 -2.81 -11.40 33.79
N GLU A 6 -2.25 -10.41 34.46
CA GLU A 6 -2.07 -9.05 33.92
C GLU A 6 -1.17 -9.17 32.69
N TYR A 7 -1.77 -9.15 31.48
CA TYR A 7 -1.01 -9.18 30.25
C TYR A 7 -0.19 -7.90 30.17
N LYS A 8 1.12 -8.01 30.41
CA LYS A 8 2.02 -6.85 30.36
C LYS A 8 2.35 -6.55 28.91
N LEU A 9 1.86 -5.41 28.43
CA LEU A 9 2.21 -4.91 27.10
C LEU A 9 3.74 -4.72 27.00
N PRO A 10 4.37 -5.09 25.87
CA PRO A 10 5.77 -4.83 25.68
C PRO A 10 6.04 -3.32 25.66
N GLU A 11 6.99 -2.87 26.47
CA GLU A 11 7.46 -1.49 26.41
C GLU A 11 8.32 -1.30 25.16
N TYR A 12 7.83 -0.50 24.22
CA TYR A 12 8.58 -0.14 23.02
C TYR A 12 9.33 1.16 23.24
N THR A 13 10.62 1.11 22.93
CA THR A 13 11.47 2.28 22.82
C THR A 13 11.30 2.94 21.45
N VAL A 14 11.82 4.17 21.28
CA VAL A 14 11.88 4.83 19.96
C VAL A 14 12.61 3.97 18.92
N LYS A 15 13.62 3.21 19.35
CA LYS A 15 14.40 2.31 18.48
C LYS A 15 13.54 1.16 17.94
N ASP A 16 12.58 0.67 18.72
CA ASP A 16 11.70 -0.43 18.32
C ASP A 16 10.74 0.01 17.22
N TYR A 17 10.11 1.18 17.40
CA TYR A 17 9.29 1.80 16.37
C TYR A 17 10.08 2.13 15.10
N ALA A 18 11.31 2.64 15.25
CA ALA A 18 12.20 2.88 14.12
C ALA A 18 12.55 1.59 13.36
N SER A 19 12.69 0.47 14.07
CA SER A 19 12.98 -0.83 13.45
C SER A 19 11.78 -1.39 12.69
N PHE A 20 10.56 -1.24 13.21
CA PHE A 20 9.33 -1.54 12.47
C PHE A 20 9.18 -0.66 11.22
N ALA A 21 9.43 0.64 11.37
CA ALA A 21 9.39 1.57 10.25
C ALA A 21 10.43 1.22 9.18
N LEU A 22 11.67 0.90 9.55
CA LEU A 22 12.73 0.51 8.62
C LEU A 22 12.39 -0.79 7.87
N ALA A 23 11.90 -1.80 8.58
CA ALA A 23 11.45 -3.05 7.95
C ALA A 23 10.32 -2.80 6.94
N GLY A 24 9.35 -1.95 7.30
CA GLY A 24 8.26 -1.54 6.42
C GLY A 24 8.74 -0.76 5.19
N ALA A 25 9.70 0.15 5.38
CA ALA A 25 10.30 0.95 4.32
C ALA A 25 11.01 0.09 3.29
N ILE A 26 11.89 -0.81 3.74
CA ILE A 26 12.61 -1.72 2.84
C ILE A 26 11.63 -2.64 2.11
N GLY A 27 10.66 -3.22 2.84
CA GLY A 27 9.67 -4.11 2.24
C GLY A 27 8.82 -3.45 1.15
N CYS A 28 8.32 -2.24 1.41
CA CYS A 28 7.51 -1.51 0.42
C CYS A 28 8.37 -0.94 -0.70
N GLY A 29 9.50 -0.30 -0.40
CA GLY A 29 10.41 0.26 -1.39
C GLY A 29 10.94 -0.79 -2.38
N ALA A 30 11.36 -1.95 -1.88
CA ALA A 30 11.86 -3.04 -2.74
C ALA A 30 10.75 -3.63 -3.62
N THR A 31 9.57 -3.91 -3.04
CA THR A 31 8.47 -4.53 -3.80
C THR A 31 7.91 -3.59 -4.87
N HIS A 32 7.69 -2.32 -4.55
CA HIS A 32 7.22 -1.34 -5.54
C HIS A 32 8.32 -0.96 -6.54
N GLY A 33 9.58 -0.88 -6.12
CA GLY A 33 10.72 -0.73 -7.03
C GLY A 33 10.76 -1.84 -8.07
N ALA A 34 10.61 -3.09 -7.66
CA ALA A 34 10.54 -4.24 -8.56
C ALA A 34 9.32 -4.22 -9.51
N MET A 35 8.21 -3.62 -9.08
CA MET A 35 6.99 -3.47 -9.91
C MET A 35 7.03 -2.26 -10.84
N THR A 36 8.04 -1.39 -10.76
CA THR A 36 8.14 -0.16 -11.57
C THR A 36 7.96 -0.42 -13.09
N PRO A 37 8.57 -1.46 -13.70
CA PRO A 37 8.33 -1.78 -15.11
C PRO A 37 6.87 -2.01 -15.46
N ILE A 38 6.15 -2.74 -14.61
CA ILE A 38 4.72 -3.02 -14.79
C ILE A 38 3.91 -1.74 -14.66
N ASP A 39 4.24 -0.91 -13.65
CA ASP A 39 3.53 0.33 -13.41
C ASP A 39 3.76 1.36 -14.52
N VAL A 40 4.96 1.41 -15.12
CA VAL A 40 5.24 2.24 -16.31
C VAL A 40 4.32 1.81 -17.46
N VAL A 41 4.33 0.53 -17.82
CA VAL A 41 3.52 0.03 -18.94
C VAL A 41 2.02 0.21 -18.68
N LYS A 42 1.56 -0.06 -17.46
CA LYS A 42 0.17 0.20 -17.05
C LYS A 42 -0.20 1.68 -17.19
N THR A 43 0.67 2.58 -16.77
CA THR A 43 0.44 4.03 -16.87
C THR A 43 0.37 4.47 -18.34
N ARG A 44 1.27 3.96 -19.20
CA ARG A 44 1.25 4.21 -20.65
C ARG A 44 -0.06 3.77 -21.31
N ILE A 45 -0.51 2.55 -21.02
CA ILE A 45 -1.81 2.02 -21.51
C ILE A 45 -2.97 2.92 -21.04
N GLN A 46 -2.89 3.44 -19.81
CA GLN A 46 -3.95 4.29 -19.27
C GLN A 46 -3.99 5.68 -19.90
N LEU A 47 -2.82 6.27 -20.19
CA LEU A 47 -2.69 7.61 -20.77
C LEU A 47 -2.93 7.61 -22.28
N GLU A 48 -2.41 6.61 -23.00
CA GLU A 48 -2.46 6.53 -24.46
C GLU A 48 -3.03 5.16 -24.93
N PRO A 49 -4.33 4.89 -24.66
CA PRO A 49 -4.94 3.59 -24.93
C PRO A 49 -5.01 3.24 -26.43
N THR A 50 -4.93 4.24 -27.31
CA THR A 50 -4.90 4.04 -28.76
C THR A 50 -3.52 3.62 -29.26
N VAL A 51 -2.45 4.07 -28.58
CA VAL A 51 -1.04 3.75 -28.91
C VAL A 51 -0.66 2.40 -28.31
N TYR A 52 -0.99 2.18 -27.04
CA TYR A 52 -0.66 0.96 -26.29
C TYR A 52 -1.92 0.08 -26.13
N ASN A 53 -2.37 -0.53 -27.22
CA ASN A 53 -3.62 -1.29 -27.30
C ASN A 53 -3.43 -2.83 -27.33
N LYS A 54 -2.19 -3.32 -27.27
CA LYS A 54 -1.83 -4.75 -27.41
C LYS A 54 -1.80 -5.51 -26.08
N GLY A 55 -2.53 -5.03 -25.07
CA GLY A 55 -2.47 -5.55 -23.70
C GLY A 55 -1.10 -5.34 -23.04
N MET A 56 -0.91 -5.93 -21.85
CA MET A 56 0.30 -5.70 -21.03
C MET A 56 1.59 -6.13 -21.73
N LEU A 57 1.66 -7.39 -22.20
CA LEU A 57 2.87 -7.93 -22.82
C LEU A 57 3.21 -7.26 -24.15
N GLY A 58 2.19 -6.97 -24.97
CA GLY A 58 2.38 -6.27 -26.24
C GLY A 58 2.88 -4.84 -26.03
N SER A 59 2.29 -4.12 -25.07
CA SER A 59 2.70 -2.77 -24.71
C SER A 59 4.10 -2.74 -24.08
N PHE A 60 4.44 -3.75 -23.26
CA PHE A 60 5.78 -3.89 -22.70
C PHE A 60 6.85 -4.02 -23.79
N LYS A 61 6.63 -4.90 -24.78
CA LYS A 61 7.52 -5.05 -25.95
C LYS A 61 7.58 -3.77 -26.78
N GLN A 62 6.44 -3.08 -26.92
CA GLN A 62 6.36 -1.83 -27.66
C GLN A 62 7.21 -0.74 -27.00
N VAL A 63 7.10 -0.53 -25.69
CA VAL A 63 7.92 0.44 -24.93
C VAL A 63 9.41 0.16 -25.11
N ILE A 64 9.85 -1.10 -24.97
CA ILE A 64 11.26 -1.46 -25.18
C ILE A 64 11.71 -1.12 -26.61
N LYS A 65 10.87 -1.42 -27.61
CA LYS A 65 11.20 -1.18 -29.02
C LYS A 65 11.23 0.31 -29.38
N SER A 66 10.36 1.13 -28.81
CA SER A 66 10.22 2.55 -29.15
C SER A 66 11.12 3.47 -28.32
N GLU A 67 11.31 3.17 -27.04
CA GLU A 67 11.96 4.05 -26.06
C GLU A 67 13.19 3.41 -25.40
N GLY A 68 13.44 2.12 -25.65
CA GLY A 68 14.52 1.35 -25.02
C GLY A 68 14.14 0.74 -23.67
N ALA A 69 14.95 -0.22 -23.21
CA ALA A 69 14.67 -0.94 -21.96
C ALA A 69 14.71 -0.03 -20.72
N GLY A 70 15.52 1.04 -20.73
CA GLY A 70 15.61 2.00 -19.64
C GLY A 70 14.30 2.74 -19.37
N ALA A 71 13.43 2.90 -20.36
CA ALA A 71 12.14 3.57 -20.22
C ALA A 71 11.23 2.88 -19.20
N LEU A 72 11.38 1.56 -19.01
CA LEU A 72 10.64 0.79 -18.01
C LEU A 72 11.00 1.16 -16.56
N LEU A 73 12.11 1.86 -16.35
CA LEU A 73 12.54 2.34 -15.03
C LEU A 73 12.22 3.84 -14.84
N THR A 74 11.45 4.45 -15.74
CA THR A 74 11.01 5.84 -15.59
C THR A 74 10.20 6.00 -14.31
N GLY A 75 10.62 6.93 -13.46
CA GLY A 75 10.00 7.14 -12.16
C GLY A 75 10.42 6.16 -11.06
N LEU A 76 11.46 5.34 -11.27
CA LEU A 76 11.98 4.42 -10.24
C LEU A 76 12.38 5.15 -8.95
N GLY A 77 13.10 6.26 -9.06
CA GLY A 77 13.53 7.08 -7.92
C GLY A 77 12.38 7.54 -7.01
N PRO A 78 11.37 8.28 -7.52
CA PRO A 78 10.21 8.64 -6.70
C PRO A 78 9.41 7.42 -6.22
N THR A 79 9.34 6.34 -7.00
CA THR A 79 8.66 5.11 -6.58
C THR A 79 9.33 4.49 -5.35
N ILE A 80 10.64 4.23 -5.41
CA ILE A 80 11.38 3.61 -4.29
C ILE A 80 11.28 4.49 -3.05
N LEU A 81 11.58 5.80 -3.17
CA LEU A 81 11.55 6.68 -2.01
C LEU A 81 10.12 6.86 -1.45
N GLY A 82 9.13 7.06 -2.32
CA GLY A 82 7.73 7.22 -1.97
C GLY A 82 7.19 6.02 -1.20
N TYR A 83 7.33 4.82 -1.76
CA TYR A 83 6.86 3.62 -1.11
C TYR A 83 7.71 3.21 0.10
N SER A 84 8.98 3.64 0.19
CA SER A 84 9.76 3.47 1.42
C SER A 84 9.21 4.34 2.55
N LEU A 85 8.95 5.62 2.30
CA LEU A 85 8.35 6.52 3.29
C LEU A 85 6.94 6.06 3.67
N GLN A 86 6.11 5.71 2.67
CA GLN A 86 4.80 5.15 2.91
C GLN A 86 4.90 3.87 3.76
N GLY A 87 5.80 2.96 3.41
CA GLY A 87 6.03 1.72 4.14
C GLY A 87 6.45 1.93 5.59
N ALA A 88 7.32 2.90 5.85
CA ALA A 88 7.73 3.29 7.20
C ALA A 88 6.53 3.73 8.05
N PHE A 89 5.76 4.71 7.57
CA PHE A 89 4.59 5.21 8.30
C PHE A 89 3.49 4.16 8.42
N LYS A 90 3.27 3.36 7.38
CA LYS A 90 2.24 2.33 7.35
C LYS A 90 2.51 1.22 8.35
N PHE A 91 3.69 0.61 8.34
CA PHE A 91 4.01 -0.50 9.25
C PHE A 91 4.43 -0.01 10.64
N GLY A 92 5.30 0.99 10.72
CA GLY A 92 5.71 1.56 12.01
C GLY A 92 4.59 2.29 12.72
N GLY A 93 3.80 3.09 11.99
CA GLY A 93 2.62 3.77 12.52
C GLY A 93 1.51 2.79 12.91
N TYR A 94 1.32 1.68 12.19
CA TYR A 94 0.36 0.65 12.59
C TYR A 94 0.70 0.08 13.97
N GLU A 95 1.97 -0.27 14.24
CA GLU A 95 2.38 -0.78 15.55
C GLU A 95 2.27 0.31 16.64
N LEU A 96 2.56 1.57 16.30
CA LEU A 96 2.40 2.73 17.19
C LEU A 96 0.93 2.91 17.60
N PHE A 97 0.04 3.17 16.64
CA PHE A 97 -1.37 3.44 16.91
C PHE A 97 -2.07 2.25 17.56
N LYS A 98 -1.72 1.02 17.16
CA LYS A 98 -2.25 -0.20 17.80
C LYS A 98 -1.88 -0.24 19.27
N LYS A 99 -0.60 -0.04 19.62
CA LYS A 99 -0.18 -0.03 21.03
C LYS A 99 -0.84 1.12 21.81
N THR A 100 -0.88 2.33 21.26
CA THR A 100 -1.54 3.48 21.90
C THR A 100 -3.02 3.22 22.20
N PHE A 101 -3.75 2.61 21.26
CA PHE A 101 -5.16 2.27 21.49
C PHE A 101 -5.36 1.19 22.54
N ILE A 102 -4.47 0.19 22.58
CA ILE A 102 -4.53 -0.87 23.60
C ILE A 102 -4.20 -0.31 24.99
N GLU A 103 -3.21 0.58 25.10
CA GLU A 103 -2.87 1.26 26.35
C GLU A 103 -4.00 2.16 26.85
N TYR A 104 -4.67 2.86 25.93
CA TYR A 104 -5.78 3.75 26.27
C TYR A 104 -7.04 3.00 26.72
N LEU A 105 -7.39 1.89 26.05
CA LEU A 105 -8.60 1.11 26.35
C LEU A 105 -8.41 0.08 27.48
N GLY A 106 -7.17 -0.28 27.78
CA GLY A 106 -6.82 -1.45 28.58
C GLY A 106 -6.92 -2.75 27.78
N TYR A 107 -6.11 -3.75 28.15
CA TYR A 107 -5.94 -4.97 27.36
C TYR A 107 -7.24 -5.78 27.18
N ASP A 108 -8.03 -5.95 28.24
CA ASP A 108 -9.26 -6.76 28.18
C ASP A 108 -10.31 -6.14 27.25
N THR A 109 -10.51 -4.82 27.35
CA THR A 109 -11.39 -4.07 26.43
C THR A 109 -10.84 -4.11 25.01
N ALA A 110 -9.53 -3.90 24.84
CA ALA A 110 -8.90 -3.91 23.54
C ALA A 110 -9.08 -5.25 22.83
N LYS A 111 -9.01 -6.37 23.55
CA LYS A 111 -9.25 -7.70 23.02
C LYS A 111 -10.68 -7.89 22.50
N GLN A 112 -11.68 -7.34 23.21
CA GLN A 112 -13.08 -7.36 22.75
C GLN A 112 -13.27 -6.55 21.46
N TYR A 113 -12.56 -5.43 21.32
CA TYR A 113 -12.65 -4.51 20.17
C TYR A 113 -11.47 -4.64 19.19
N LYS A 114 -10.84 -5.82 19.11
CA LYS A 114 -9.58 -6.01 18.37
C LYS A 114 -9.65 -5.57 16.90
N ASP A 115 -10.74 -5.89 16.22
CA ASP A 115 -10.91 -5.50 14.81
C ASP A 115 -11.00 -3.98 14.65
N SER A 116 -11.72 -3.30 15.56
CA SER A 116 -11.84 -1.84 15.55
C SER A 116 -10.49 -1.18 15.78
N ILE A 117 -9.65 -1.75 16.65
CA ILE A 117 -8.28 -1.29 16.87
C ILE A 117 -7.44 -1.49 15.61
N TYR A 118 -7.49 -2.66 14.96
CA TYR A 118 -6.75 -2.91 13.73
C TYR A 118 -7.19 -1.96 12.59
N ILE A 119 -8.50 -1.74 12.44
CA ILE A 119 -9.07 -0.80 11.46
C ILE A 119 -8.61 0.64 11.75
N GLY A 120 -8.77 1.11 12.98
CA GLY A 120 -8.39 2.48 13.36
C GLY A 120 -6.90 2.73 13.20
N SER A 121 -6.07 1.78 13.64
CA SER A 121 -4.61 1.89 13.59
C SER A 121 -4.10 1.90 12.16
N SER A 122 -4.63 1.02 11.31
CA SER A 122 -4.25 0.96 9.89
C SER A 122 -4.73 2.18 9.10
N ALA A 123 -5.92 2.71 9.39
CA ALA A 123 -6.44 3.91 8.75
C ALA A 123 -5.60 5.16 9.08
N LEU A 124 -5.27 5.37 10.36
CA LEU A 124 -4.42 6.50 10.78
C LEU A 124 -2.99 6.37 10.24
N ALA A 125 -2.42 5.17 10.31
CA ALA A 125 -1.09 4.91 9.75
C ALA A 125 -1.04 5.25 8.24
N GLU A 126 -2.06 4.83 7.48
CA GLU A 126 -2.12 5.11 6.05
C GLU A 126 -2.35 6.59 5.75
N PHE A 127 -3.16 7.29 6.54
CA PHE A 127 -3.38 8.73 6.36
C PHE A 127 -2.06 9.52 6.40
N PHE A 128 -1.22 9.28 7.42
CA PHE A 128 0.09 9.93 7.51
C PHE A 128 1.07 9.42 6.44
N ALA A 129 1.00 8.13 6.10
CA ALA A 129 1.79 7.56 5.02
C ALA A 129 1.50 8.22 3.67
N ASP A 130 0.23 8.52 3.39
CA ASP A 130 -0.20 9.17 2.16
C ASP A 130 0.24 10.63 2.07
N ILE A 131 0.34 11.35 3.20
CA ILE A 131 0.91 12.71 3.23
C ILE A 131 2.35 12.70 2.72
N ALA A 132 3.13 11.69 3.11
CA ALA A 132 4.52 11.51 2.68
C ALA A 132 4.63 10.98 1.25
N LEU A 133 3.72 10.09 0.84
CA LEU A 133 3.72 9.47 -0.48
C LEU A 133 3.29 10.45 -1.59
N CYS A 134 2.28 11.28 -1.33
CA CYS A 134 1.58 12.07 -2.36
C CYS A 134 2.53 12.93 -3.23
N PRO A 135 3.50 13.68 -2.68
CA PRO A 135 4.45 14.45 -3.49
C PRO A 135 5.32 13.60 -4.42
N LEU A 136 5.71 12.41 -3.97
CA LEU A 136 6.54 11.51 -4.75
C LEU A 136 5.73 10.81 -5.83
N GLU A 137 4.45 10.54 -5.59
CA GLU A 137 3.57 10.04 -6.65
C GLU A 137 3.20 11.08 -7.69
N ALA A 138 2.96 12.33 -7.27
CA ALA A 138 2.81 13.43 -8.22
C ALA A 138 4.07 13.55 -9.12
N THR A 139 5.26 13.44 -8.53
CA THR A 139 6.53 13.44 -9.27
C THR A 139 6.64 12.25 -10.22
N ARG A 140 6.36 11.03 -9.74
CA ARG A 140 6.38 9.80 -10.55
C ARG A 140 5.44 9.90 -11.74
N ILE A 141 4.18 10.25 -11.49
CA ILE A 141 3.14 10.39 -12.53
C ILE A 141 3.59 11.42 -13.57
N ARG A 142 4.17 12.54 -13.15
CA ARG A 142 4.67 13.55 -14.09
C ARG A 142 5.79 13.01 -14.98
N LEU A 143 6.80 12.37 -14.39
CA LEU A 143 7.93 11.80 -15.15
C LEU A 143 7.47 10.71 -16.14
N VAL A 144 6.52 9.87 -15.74
CA VAL A 144 6.00 8.79 -16.60
C VAL A 144 5.07 9.33 -17.68
N SER A 145 4.24 10.33 -17.37
CA SER A 145 3.29 10.90 -18.34
C SER A 145 3.93 11.87 -19.33
N GLN A 146 4.98 12.59 -18.92
CA GLN A 146 5.67 13.59 -19.74
C GLN A 146 7.18 13.28 -19.73
N PRO A 147 7.66 12.42 -20.65
CA PRO A 147 9.07 11.98 -20.65
C PRO A 147 10.09 13.11 -20.81
N THR A 148 9.68 14.23 -21.42
CA THR A 148 10.51 15.43 -21.62
C THR A 148 10.46 16.41 -20.43
N PHE A 149 9.70 16.11 -19.37
CA PHE A 149 9.51 17.01 -18.25
C PHE A 149 10.78 17.17 -17.40
N ALA A 150 11.40 16.08 -16.99
CA ALA A 150 12.65 16.09 -16.23
C ALA A 150 13.25 14.70 -16.18
N ASN A 151 14.51 14.61 -15.75
CA ASN A 151 15.17 13.34 -15.48
C ASN A 151 15.25 13.07 -13.98
N GLY A 152 14.77 11.90 -13.57
CA GLY A 152 14.89 11.40 -12.20
C GLY A 152 14.07 12.18 -11.16
N LEU A 153 14.18 11.72 -9.92
CA LEU A 153 13.45 12.27 -8.77
C LEU A 153 13.73 13.76 -8.55
N ILE A 154 15.00 14.13 -8.40
CA ILE A 154 15.40 15.49 -8.01
C ILE A 154 14.97 16.51 -9.07
N GLY A 155 15.19 16.20 -10.35
CA GLY A 155 14.78 17.07 -11.45
C GLY A 155 13.28 17.25 -11.50
N GLY A 156 12.50 16.16 -11.46
CA GLY A 156 11.04 16.22 -11.50
C GLY A 156 10.44 16.95 -10.31
N PHE A 157 10.90 16.62 -9.10
CA PHE A 157 10.42 17.24 -7.87
C PHE A 157 10.74 18.74 -7.82
N SER A 158 12.00 19.11 -8.12
CA SER A 158 12.45 20.51 -8.13
C SER A 158 11.69 21.34 -9.16
N ARG A 159 11.43 20.77 -10.35
CA ARG A 159 10.69 21.46 -11.40
C ARG A 159 9.23 21.71 -11.02
N ILE A 160 8.53 20.70 -10.49
CA ILE A 160 7.15 20.88 -9.98
C ILE A 160 7.13 21.95 -8.89
N LEU A 161 8.05 21.88 -7.92
CA LEU A 161 8.10 22.84 -6.84
C LEU A 161 8.32 24.28 -7.33
N LYS A 162 9.21 24.48 -8.31
CA LYS A 162 9.54 25.80 -8.87
C LYS A 162 8.44 26.36 -9.77
N GLU A 163 7.86 25.53 -10.62
CA GLU A 163 6.91 25.97 -11.65
C GLU A 163 5.46 26.01 -11.14
N GLU A 164 5.08 25.13 -10.21
CA GLU A 164 3.68 24.94 -9.78
C GLU A 164 3.46 25.13 -8.27
N GLY A 165 4.54 25.13 -7.48
CA GLY A 165 4.48 25.28 -6.03
C GLY A 165 4.04 24.02 -5.28
N VAL A 166 4.03 24.12 -3.95
CA VAL A 166 3.78 22.98 -3.04
C VAL A 166 2.36 22.41 -3.18
N GLY A 167 1.38 23.25 -3.45
CA GLY A 167 -0.02 22.83 -3.59
C GLY A 167 -0.22 21.80 -4.70
N SER A 168 0.58 21.86 -5.78
CA SER A 168 0.44 20.93 -6.90
C SER A 168 0.71 19.47 -6.52
N PHE A 169 1.62 19.23 -5.57
CA PHE A 169 1.93 17.89 -5.07
C PHE A 169 0.71 17.18 -4.44
N TYR A 170 -0.27 17.94 -3.95
CA TYR A 170 -1.43 17.41 -3.22
C TYR A 170 -2.74 17.44 -4.02
N ASN A 171 -2.69 17.80 -5.31
CA ASN A 171 -3.86 17.78 -6.19
C ASN A 171 -4.52 16.38 -6.29
N GLY A 172 -3.72 15.32 -6.14
CA GLY A 172 -4.16 13.92 -6.15
C GLY A 172 -4.45 13.33 -4.77
N PHE A 173 -4.34 14.10 -3.69
CA PHE A 173 -4.36 13.56 -2.33
C PHE A 173 -5.69 12.91 -1.95
N THR A 174 -6.81 13.56 -2.22
CA THR A 174 -8.15 13.00 -1.95
C THR A 174 -8.37 11.67 -2.69
N PRO A 175 -8.14 11.58 -4.01
CA PRO A 175 -8.09 10.29 -4.72
C PRO A 175 -7.24 9.23 -4.01
N ILE A 176 -6.01 9.57 -3.64
CA ILE A 176 -5.08 8.65 -2.97
C ILE A 176 -5.70 8.09 -1.70
N LEU A 177 -6.23 8.95 -0.80
CA LEU A 177 -6.85 8.51 0.46
C LEU A 177 -8.01 7.51 0.23
N PHE A 178 -8.89 7.80 -0.73
CA PHE A 178 -10.05 6.93 -1.03
C PHE A 178 -9.65 5.52 -1.51
N LYS A 179 -8.46 5.38 -2.07
CA LYS A 179 -7.93 4.08 -2.51
C LYS A 179 -7.10 3.41 -1.41
N GLN A 180 -6.18 4.16 -0.83
CA GLN A 180 -5.14 3.62 0.04
C GLN A 180 -5.67 3.24 1.42
N ILE A 181 -6.54 4.07 2.03
CA ILE A 181 -7.09 3.76 3.35
C ILE A 181 -7.90 2.45 3.34
N PRO A 182 -8.89 2.24 2.45
CA PRO A 182 -9.62 0.97 2.40
C PRO A 182 -8.73 -0.23 2.05
N TYR A 183 -7.75 -0.02 1.16
CA TYR A 183 -6.75 -1.03 0.82
C TYR A 183 -5.95 -1.44 2.06
N ASN A 184 -5.45 -0.47 2.83
CA ASN A 184 -4.60 -0.73 3.98
C ASN A 184 -5.36 -1.36 5.16
N ILE A 185 -6.60 -0.90 5.41
CA ILE A 185 -7.49 -1.48 6.42
C ILE A 185 -7.70 -2.97 6.13
N ALA A 186 -8.15 -3.30 4.92
CA ALA A 186 -8.41 -4.68 4.53
C ALA A 186 -7.13 -5.51 4.59
N LYS A 187 -6.00 -4.95 4.14
CA LYS A 187 -4.69 -5.61 4.17
C LYS A 187 -4.29 -6.01 5.60
N PHE A 188 -4.25 -5.09 6.56
CA PHE A 188 -3.79 -5.41 7.91
C PHE A 188 -4.81 -6.27 8.67
N LEU A 189 -6.10 -5.93 8.63
CA LEU A 189 -7.12 -6.68 9.34
C LEU A 189 -7.15 -8.15 8.89
N VAL A 190 -7.18 -8.39 7.58
CA VAL A 190 -7.22 -9.75 7.04
C VAL A 190 -5.89 -10.46 7.25
N PHE A 191 -4.76 -9.75 7.18
CA PHE A 191 -3.46 -10.35 7.50
C PHE A 191 -3.42 -10.86 8.94
N GLU A 192 -3.80 -10.05 9.93
CA GLU A 192 -3.81 -10.44 11.34
C GLU A 192 -4.73 -11.66 11.57
N ARG A 193 -5.95 -11.63 11.03
CA ARG A 193 -6.91 -12.74 11.14
C ARG A 193 -6.43 -14.01 10.44
N ALA A 194 -5.88 -13.90 9.24
CA ALA A 194 -5.34 -15.05 8.51
C ALA A 194 -4.11 -15.63 9.21
N ASN A 195 -3.23 -14.77 9.73
CA ASN A 195 -2.05 -15.17 10.49
C ASN A 195 -2.45 -15.93 11.77
N GLU A 196 -3.38 -15.37 12.55
CA GLU A 196 -3.95 -16.01 13.75
C GLU A 196 -4.58 -17.36 13.42
N ALA A 197 -5.42 -17.43 12.39
CA ALA A 197 -6.08 -18.67 11.97
C ALA A 197 -5.09 -19.75 11.51
N ILE A 198 -4.08 -19.38 10.71
CA ILE A 198 -3.06 -20.32 10.23
C ILE A 198 -2.22 -20.83 11.40
N TYR A 199 -1.77 -19.96 12.32
CA TYR A 199 -0.99 -20.40 13.49
C TYR A 199 -1.80 -21.29 14.43
N ASN A 200 -3.08 -20.98 14.66
CA ASN A 200 -3.95 -21.81 15.50
C ASN A 200 -4.25 -23.20 14.88
N ALA A 201 -4.16 -23.32 13.55
CA ALA A 201 -4.32 -24.59 12.86
C ALA A 201 -3.04 -25.45 12.87
N ILE A 202 -1.89 -24.88 13.21
CA ILE A 202 -0.61 -25.61 13.30
C ILE A 202 -0.48 -26.21 14.71
N PRO A 203 -0.30 -27.54 14.86
CA PRO A 203 -0.19 -28.17 16.18
C PRO A 203 1.05 -27.74 16.98
N THR A 204 2.10 -27.30 16.30
CA THR A 204 3.36 -26.87 16.91
C THR A 204 3.25 -25.43 17.42
N PRO A 205 3.67 -25.15 18.67
CA PRO A 205 3.69 -23.79 19.20
C PRO A 205 4.49 -22.84 18.32
N LYS A 206 4.02 -21.59 18.20
CA LYS A 206 4.64 -20.57 17.35
C LYS A 206 6.15 -20.38 17.62
N VAL A 207 6.59 -20.54 18.87
CA VAL A 207 7.99 -20.38 19.29
C VAL A 207 8.91 -21.49 18.78
N ASP A 208 8.35 -22.68 18.50
CA ASP A 208 9.10 -23.87 18.09
C ASP A 208 9.12 -24.04 16.56
N LEU A 209 8.48 -23.13 15.82
CA LEU A 209 8.42 -23.19 14.37
C LEU A 209 9.74 -22.74 13.73
N SER A 210 10.10 -23.42 12.65
CA SER A 210 11.28 -23.05 11.86
C SER A 210 11.10 -21.68 11.20
N THR A 211 12.20 -21.00 10.88
CA THR A 211 12.17 -19.75 10.11
C THR A 211 11.40 -19.91 8.80
N ALA A 212 11.56 -21.05 8.12
CA ALA A 212 10.85 -21.34 6.88
C ALA A 212 9.34 -21.46 7.09
N ALA A 213 8.89 -22.07 8.19
CA ALA A 213 7.47 -22.15 8.54
C ALA A 213 6.88 -20.75 8.79
N HIS A 214 7.55 -19.90 9.57
CA HIS A 214 7.12 -18.51 9.77
C HIS A 214 7.01 -17.72 8.46
N THR A 215 8.01 -17.88 7.57
CA THR A 215 7.99 -17.28 6.23
C THR A 215 6.81 -17.78 5.41
N ALA A 216 6.52 -19.08 5.42
CA ALA A 216 5.38 -19.66 4.71
C ALA A 216 4.04 -19.15 5.26
N VAL A 217 3.89 -19.01 6.57
CA VAL A 217 2.69 -18.43 7.19
C VAL A 217 2.52 -16.96 6.78
N ASN A 218 3.58 -16.16 6.83
CA ASN A 218 3.54 -14.76 6.41
C ASN A 218 3.22 -14.62 4.91
N LEU A 219 3.77 -15.50 4.08
CA LEU A 219 3.49 -15.55 2.64
C LEU A 219 2.00 -15.87 2.40
N GLY A 220 1.48 -16.94 3.01
CA GLY A 220 0.10 -17.38 2.85
C GLY A 220 -0.92 -16.37 3.38
N ALA A 221 -0.73 -15.88 4.60
CA ALA A 221 -1.55 -14.81 5.18
C ALA A 221 -1.50 -13.54 4.31
N GLY A 222 -0.33 -13.20 3.78
CA GLY A 222 -0.15 -12.06 2.89
C GLY A 222 -0.86 -12.19 1.53
N ILE A 223 -0.97 -13.39 0.97
CA ILE A 223 -1.78 -13.64 -0.25
C ILE A 223 -3.25 -13.41 0.06
N ILE A 224 -3.77 -14.00 1.14
CA ILE A 224 -5.18 -13.86 1.55
C ILE A 224 -5.51 -12.39 1.80
N ALA A 225 -4.65 -11.69 2.55
CA ALA A 225 -4.76 -10.27 2.82
C ALA A 225 -4.73 -9.43 1.55
N GLY A 226 -3.80 -9.71 0.62
CA GLY A 226 -3.69 -8.96 -0.63
C GLY A 226 -4.89 -9.16 -1.55
N CYS A 227 -5.44 -10.37 -1.63
CA CYS A 227 -6.67 -10.65 -2.37
C CYS A 227 -7.89 -9.92 -1.76
N ALA A 228 -8.05 -9.99 -0.44
CA ALA A 228 -9.12 -9.28 0.24
C ALA A 228 -9.00 -7.76 0.07
N ALA A 229 -7.79 -7.22 0.20
CA ALA A 229 -7.51 -5.81 -0.01
C ALA A 229 -7.78 -5.39 -1.46
N ALA A 230 -7.48 -6.23 -2.44
CA ALA A 230 -7.85 -5.99 -3.83
C ALA A 230 -9.37 -5.92 -4.01
N ILE A 231 -10.12 -6.86 -3.45
CA ILE A 231 -11.60 -6.89 -3.55
C ILE A 231 -12.21 -5.64 -2.90
N VAL A 232 -11.82 -5.33 -1.66
CA VAL A 232 -12.38 -4.20 -0.90
C VAL A 232 -12.05 -2.86 -1.55
N SER A 233 -10.82 -2.68 -2.02
CA SER A 233 -10.38 -1.42 -2.66
C SER A 233 -10.72 -1.34 -4.15
N GLN A 234 -11.36 -2.36 -4.73
CA GLN A 234 -11.61 -2.40 -6.17
C GLN A 234 -12.54 -1.30 -6.68
N PRO A 235 -13.71 -1.07 -6.06
CA PRO A 235 -14.60 0.01 -6.49
C PRO A 235 -13.92 1.39 -6.49
N ALA A 236 -13.16 1.69 -5.43
CA ALA A 236 -12.42 2.93 -5.33
C ALA A 236 -11.38 3.07 -6.46
N ASP A 237 -10.54 2.06 -6.69
CA ASP A 237 -9.51 2.10 -7.76
C ASP A 237 -10.13 2.27 -9.15
N THR A 238 -11.22 1.56 -9.45
CA THR A 238 -11.95 1.71 -10.71
C THR A 238 -12.44 3.13 -10.89
N LEU A 239 -13.07 3.70 -9.85
CA LEU A 239 -13.57 5.08 -9.87
C LEU A 239 -12.44 6.10 -10.11
N LEU A 240 -11.32 5.97 -9.41
CA LEU A 240 -10.18 6.89 -9.57
C LEU A 240 -9.56 6.80 -10.96
N SER A 241 -9.44 5.59 -11.50
CA SER A 241 -8.93 5.39 -12.86
C SER A 241 -9.80 6.07 -13.91
N LYS A 242 -11.11 6.16 -13.67
CA LYS A 242 -12.07 6.84 -14.53
C LYS A 242 -12.08 8.35 -14.33
N VAL A 243 -12.00 8.84 -13.08
CA VAL A 243 -11.85 10.28 -12.78
C VAL A 243 -10.67 10.87 -13.54
N ASN A 244 -9.54 10.18 -13.56
CA ASN A 244 -8.35 10.67 -14.27
C ASN A 244 -8.50 10.69 -15.79
N LYS A 245 -9.49 9.99 -16.35
CA LYS A 245 -9.79 9.94 -17.79
C LYS A 245 -10.97 10.82 -18.20
N THR A 246 -11.78 11.26 -17.25
CA THR A 246 -13.01 12.03 -17.50
C THR A 246 -12.74 13.51 -17.21
N LYS A 247 -12.95 14.38 -18.21
CA LYS A 247 -12.93 15.82 -17.98
C LYS A 247 -14.08 16.20 -17.05
N LYS A 248 -13.78 16.95 -15.99
CA LYS A 248 -14.79 17.52 -15.09
C LYS A 248 -15.69 18.48 -15.86
N ALA A 249 -16.99 18.44 -15.60
CA ALA A 249 -17.90 19.49 -16.08
C ALA A 249 -17.56 20.83 -15.39
N PRO A 250 -17.84 21.99 -16.03
CA PRO A 250 -17.63 23.29 -15.40
C PRO A 250 -18.32 23.38 -14.04
N GLY A 251 -17.58 23.74 -12.98
CA GLY A 251 -18.09 23.86 -11.61
C GLY A 251 -18.27 22.55 -10.84
N GLN A 252 -17.99 21.37 -11.43
CA GLN A 252 -18.17 20.08 -10.76
C GLN A 252 -17.02 19.77 -9.78
N SER A 253 -17.36 19.44 -8.54
CA SER A 253 -16.38 18.97 -7.54
C SER A 253 -15.84 17.58 -7.88
N THR A 254 -14.63 17.24 -7.40
CA THR A 254 -14.06 15.88 -7.56
C THR A 254 -14.98 14.82 -6.98
N VAL A 255 -15.61 15.11 -5.83
CA VAL A 255 -16.57 14.23 -5.18
C VAL A 255 -17.84 14.07 -6.02
N GLY A 256 -18.33 15.15 -6.64
CA GLY A 256 -19.47 15.10 -7.55
C GLY A 256 -19.21 14.21 -8.77
N LEU A 257 -18.01 14.29 -9.35
CA LEU A 257 -17.60 13.42 -10.45
C LEU A 257 -17.49 11.95 -10.00
N LEU A 258 -16.94 11.68 -8.81
CA LEU A 258 -16.87 10.33 -8.25
C LEU A 258 -18.26 9.70 -8.10
N ILE A 259 -19.22 10.44 -7.55
CA ILE A 259 -20.61 9.97 -7.38
C ILE A 259 -21.25 9.68 -8.75
N GLN A 260 -21.06 10.56 -9.73
CA GLN A 260 -21.57 10.35 -11.09
C GLN A 260 -21.00 9.08 -11.72
N LEU A 261 -19.68 8.89 -11.66
CA LEU A 261 -19.01 7.72 -12.21
C LEU A 261 -19.43 6.44 -11.48
N ALA A 262 -19.64 6.49 -10.17
CA ALA A 262 -20.16 5.36 -9.39
C ALA A 262 -21.55 4.93 -9.86
N LYS A 263 -22.45 5.90 -10.11
CA LYS A 263 -23.78 5.61 -10.67
C LYS A 263 -23.71 5.02 -12.09
N GLN A 264 -22.79 5.50 -12.93
CA GLN A 264 -22.62 5.03 -14.30
C GLN A 264 -22.01 3.62 -14.39
N LEU A 265 -21.02 3.32 -13.55
CA LEU A 265 -20.37 2.00 -13.53
C LEU A 265 -21.29 0.92 -12.95
N GLY A 266 -22.10 1.29 -11.96
CA GLY A 266 -22.84 0.34 -11.14
C GLY A 266 -21.92 -0.64 -10.41
N VAL A 267 -22.51 -1.67 -9.81
CA VAL A 267 -21.76 -2.68 -9.05
C VAL A 267 -20.84 -3.49 -9.98
N SER A 268 -21.37 -4.02 -11.08
CA SER A 268 -20.60 -4.87 -12.01
C SER A 268 -19.41 -4.12 -12.62
N GLY A 269 -19.60 -2.86 -13.08
CA GLY A 269 -18.53 -2.06 -13.64
C GLY A 269 -17.45 -1.68 -12.62
N SER A 270 -17.82 -1.54 -11.35
CA SER A 270 -16.88 -1.20 -10.28
C SER A 270 -15.83 -2.29 -10.03
N PHE A 271 -16.12 -3.55 -10.40
CA PHE A 271 -15.19 -4.68 -10.27
C PHE A 271 -14.40 -5.03 -11.55
N ALA A 272 -14.49 -4.18 -12.58
CA ALA A 272 -13.74 -4.37 -13.82
C ALA A 272 -12.21 -4.38 -13.58
N GLY A 273 -11.54 -5.47 -13.97
CA GLY A 273 -10.09 -5.63 -13.78
C GLY A 273 -9.67 -6.27 -12.45
N LEU A 274 -10.63 -6.74 -11.63
CA LEU A 274 -10.35 -7.43 -10.37
C LEU A 274 -9.39 -8.64 -10.53
N PRO A 275 -9.55 -9.55 -11.52
CA PRO A 275 -8.66 -10.72 -11.62
C PRO A 275 -7.17 -10.36 -11.72
N THR A 276 -6.84 -9.35 -12.53
CA THR A 276 -5.47 -8.84 -12.66
C THR A 276 -4.97 -8.25 -11.34
N ARG A 277 -5.83 -7.56 -10.61
CA ARG A 277 -5.47 -7.01 -9.30
C ARG A 277 -5.32 -8.07 -8.22
N LEU A 278 -6.10 -9.14 -8.23
CA LEU A 278 -5.92 -10.25 -7.29
C LEU A 278 -4.50 -10.81 -7.38
N VAL A 279 -4.02 -11.07 -8.60
CA VAL A 279 -2.66 -11.57 -8.83
C VAL A 279 -1.62 -10.53 -8.39
N MET A 280 -1.73 -9.30 -8.88
CA MET A 280 -0.74 -8.25 -8.61
C MET A 280 -0.66 -7.89 -7.12
N VAL A 281 -1.81 -7.57 -6.51
CA VAL A 281 -1.92 -7.11 -5.12
C VAL A 281 -1.68 -8.26 -4.15
N GLY A 282 -2.18 -9.46 -4.46
CA GLY A 282 -1.89 -10.68 -3.68
C GLY A 282 -0.40 -10.95 -3.59
N THR A 283 0.29 -10.95 -4.75
CA THR A 283 1.74 -11.17 -4.82
C THR A 283 2.52 -10.07 -4.09
N LEU A 284 2.22 -8.81 -4.38
CA LEU A 284 2.90 -7.66 -3.78
C LEU A 284 2.73 -7.63 -2.25
N THR A 285 1.51 -7.85 -1.76
CA THR A 285 1.21 -7.85 -0.32
C THR A 285 1.91 -9.02 0.39
N SER A 286 1.89 -10.21 -0.23
CA SER A 286 2.60 -11.38 0.28
C SER A 286 4.11 -11.16 0.41
N LEU A 287 4.73 -10.60 -0.63
CA LEU A 287 6.16 -10.26 -0.59
C LEU A 287 6.45 -9.21 0.49
N GLN A 288 5.62 -8.18 0.63
CA GLN A 288 5.79 -7.14 1.64
C GLN A 288 5.78 -7.71 3.06
N PHE A 289 4.78 -8.53 3.41
CA PHE A 289 4.72 -9.14 4.75
C PHE A 289 5.81 -10.18 4.98
N THR A 290 6.24 -10.89 3.95
CA THR A 290 7.35 -11.84 4.02
C THR A 290 8.68 -11.15 4.30
N ILE A 291 8.97 -10.08 3.55
CA ILE A 291 10.16 -9.24 3.76
C ILE A 291 10.09 -8.57 5.13
N TYR A 292 8.94 -8.01 5.50
CA TYR A 292 8.74 -7.39 6.79
C TYR A 292 8.99 -8.36 7.95
N GLY A 293 8.43 -9.58 7.89
CA GLY A 293 8.66 -10.62 8.90
C GLY A 293 10.12 -11.04 9.01
N SER A 294 10.79 -11.22 7.87
CA SER A 294 12.23 -11.57 7.83
C SER A 294 13.10 -10.46 8.41
N LEU A 295 12.81 -9.19 8.05
CA LEU A 295 13.54 -8.03 8.53
C LEU A 295 13.31 -7.77 10.01
N LYS A 296 12.09 -8.00 10.52
CA LYS A 296 11.83 -7.93 11.97
C LYS A 296 12.74 -8.88 12.75
N LYS A 297 12.95 -10.09 12.24
CA LYS A 297 13.89 -11.04 12.84
C LYS A 297 15.35 -10.57 12.71
N ALA A 298 15.75 -10.12 11.53
CA ALA A 298 17.12 -9.66 11.28
C ALA A 298 17.50 -8.40 12.10
N LEU A 299 16.55 -7.50 12.32
CA LEU A 299 16.72 -6.27 13.10
C LEU A 299 16.51 -6.48 14.61
N ASN A 300 16.21 -7.71 15.06
CA ASN A 300 15.84 -8.03 16.43
C ASN A 300 14.71 -7.14 16.96
N CYS A 301 13.70 -6.88 16.13
CA CYS A 301 12.52 -6.13 16.55
C CYS A 301 11.80 -6.88 17.68
N PRO A 302 11.23 -6.16 18.66
CA PRO A 302 10.40 -6.80 19.67
C PRO A 302 9.16 -7.44 19.03
N PRO A 303 8.52 -8.41 19.73
CA PRO A 303 7.28 -9.00 19.27
C PRO A 303 6.22 -7.90 19.12
N ALA A 304 5.48 -7.92 18.01
CA ALA A 304 4.33 -7.04 17.82
C ALA A 304 3.25 -7.36 18.86
N VAL A 305 2.55 -6.34 19.34
CA VAL A 305 1.40 -6.53 20.23
C VAL A 305 0.31 -7.28 19.47
N ALA A 306 -0.18 -8.38 20.06
CA ALA A 306 -1.26 -9.20 19.52
C ALA A 306 -2.47 -9.14 20.46
N LEU A 307 -3.67 -9.05 19.88
CA LEU A 307 -4.98 -9.07 20.55
C LEU A 307 -5.78 -10.32 20.19
#